data_AF-A0A6J5CYI8-F1
#
_entry.id   AF-A0A6J5CYI8-F1
#
_cell.length_a   1.000
_cell.length_b   1.000
_cell.length_c   1.000
_cell.angle_alpha   90.00
_cell.angle_beta   90.00
_cell.angle_gamma   90.00
#
_symmetry.space_group_name_H-M   'P 1'
#
loop_
_entity.id
_entity.type
_entity.pdbx_description
1 polymer ?
#
loop_
_entity_poly.entity_id
_entity_poly.type
_entity_poly.pdbx_seq_one_letter_code
_entity_poly.pdbx_strand_id
1 'polypeptide(L)'
;MTNYEEIFQESYRRVTGDDNGARFFERFYDNFLASSDDIREKFAQTEMTRHQQLARKSFFHLLTLYHTKVTSDYLERIAIEHGPARLCIPEAMFNAWRSAILATVRELDAHHYDAKVEIAWAMTIAPGLEFMRQMATHGAAAGVAAGLDASGRAPGRP
;
A
#
# COMPACT_ATOMS: atom_id res chain seq x y z
N MET A 1 -26.00 -14.85 5.35
CA MET A 1 -24.53 -14.78 5.18
C MET A 1 -24.10 -13.33 5.30
N THR A 2 -22.93 -13.04 5.86
CA THR A 2 -22.38 -11.67 5.95
C THR A 2 -21.62 -11.35 4.66
N ASN A 3 -21.92 -10.21 4.02
CA ASN A 3 -21.25 -9.76 2.82
C ASN A 3 -20.20 -8.68 3.17
N TYR A 4 -18.93 -9.08 3.31
CA TYR A 4 -17.86 -8.15 3.71
C TYR A 4 -17.49 -7.14 2.62
N GLU A 5 -17.74 -7.44 1.34
CA GLU A 5 -17.54 -6.48 0.26
C GLU A 5 -18.52 -5.31 0.39
N GLU A 6 -19.79 -5.59 0.62
CA GLU A 6 -20.81 -4.56 0.80
C GLU A 6 -20.54 -3.68 2.03
N ILE A 7 -20.13 -4.30 3.15
CA ILE A 7 -19.72 -3.57 4.36
C ILE A 7 -18.53 -2.64 4.06
N PHE A 8 -17.52 -3.12 3.34
CA PHE A 8 -16.40 -2.29 2.91
C PHE A 8 -16.86 -1.14 2.03
N GLN A 9 -17.66 -1.40 1.00
CA GLN A 9 -18.12 -0.37 0.06
C GLN A 9 -18.96 0.71 0.75
N GLU A 10 -19.83 0.33 1.68
CA GLU A 10 -20.62 1.28 2.47
C GLU A 10 -19.75 2.15 3.37
N SER A 11 -18.82 1.54 4.12
CA SER A 11 -17.88 2.27 4.97
C SER A 11 -16.98 3.19 4.13
N TYR A 12 -16.43 2.67 3.03
CA TYR A 12 -15.60 3.43 2.09
C TYR A 12 -16.32 4.68 1.57
N ARG A 13 -17.59 4.54 1.17
CA ARG A 13 -18.41 5.67 0.70
C ARG A 13 -18.62 6.73 1.79
N ARG A 14 -18.84 6.31 3.05
CA ARG A 14 -19.01 7.25 4.19
C ARG A 14 -17.73 8.00 4.51
N VAL A 15 -16.58 7.31 4.54
CA VAL A 15 -15.31 7.93 4.94
C VAL A 15 -14.69 8.77 3.83
N THR A 16 -14.99 8.47 2.56
CA THR A 16 -14.50 9.25 1.40
C THR A 16 -15.45 10.35 0.94
N GLY A 17 -16.75 10.25 1.22
CA GLY A 17 -17.73 11.33 1.07
C GLY A 17 -17.66 12.12 -0.26
N ASP A 18 -18.03 13.40 -0.20
CA ASP A 18 -18.09 14.30 -1.36
C ASP A 18 -16.73 14.90 -1.73
N ASP A 19 -15.74 14.83 -0.84
CA ASP A 19 -14.39 15.36 -1.06
C ASP A 19 -13.46 14.36 -1.80
N ASN A 20 -14.03 13.26 -2.28
CA ASN A 20 -13.31 12.19 -2.98
C ASN A 20 -12.11 11.65 -2.15
N GLY A 21 -12.31 11.55 -0.84
CA GLY A 21 -11.36 10.99 0.11
C GLY A 21 -10.25 11.93 0.54
N ALA A 22 -10.30 13.23 0.22
CA ALA A 22 -9.25 14.17 0.62
C ALA A 22 -8.99 14.14 2.13
N ARG A 23 -10.04 14.28 2.96
CA ARG A 23 -9.97 14.17 4.42
C ARG A 23 -9.51 12.79 4.88
N PHE A 24 -9.92 11.73 4.19
CA PHE A 24 -9.50 10.36 4.53
C PHE A 24 -7.98 10.20 4.36
N PHE A 25 -7.42 10.61 3.22
CA PHE A 25 -5.99 10.45 2.95
C PHE A 25 -5.12 11.39 3.78
N GLU A 26 -5.61 12.59 4.09
CA GLU A 26 -4.96 13.49 5.06
C GLU A 26 -4.86 12.81 6.43
N ARG A 27 -5.99 12.33 6.96
CA ARG A 27 -6.01 11.70 8.28
C ARG A 27 -5.21 10.39 8.35
N PHE A 28 -5.27 9.59 7.30
CA PHE A 28 -4.40 8.42 7.14
C PHE A 28 -2.92 8.78 7.27
N TYR A 29 -2.51 9.87 6.62
CA TYR A 29 -1.11 10.26 6.61
C TYR A 29 -0.65 10.74 7.99
N ASP A 30 -1.48 11.52 8.68
CA ASP A 30 -1.23 11.93 10.07
C ASP A 30 -1.05 10.70 10.97
N ASN A 31 -1.97 9.74 10.90
CA ASN A 31 -1.92 8.51 11.68
C ASN A 31 -0.68 7.66 11.34
N PHE A 32 -0.29 7.61 10.07
CA PHE A 32 0.88 6.85 9.63
C PHE A 32 2.19 7.48 10.10
N LEU A 33 2.37 8.80 9.95
CA LEU A 33 3.55 9.50 10.44
C LEU A 33 3.66 9.50 11.97
N ALA A 34 2.53 9.49 12.67
CA ALA A 34 2.52 9.42 14.13
C ALA A 34 2.86 8.02 14.66
N SER A 35 2.84 6.99 13.83
CA SER A 35 3.01 5.59 14.27
C SER A 35 4.44 5.21 14.65
N SER A 36 5.46 5.93 14.16
CA SER A 36 6.87 5.73 14.52
C SER A 36 7.72 6.92 14.10
N ASP A 37 8.72 7.27 14.92
CA ASP A 37 9.70 8.28 14.56
C ASP A 37 10.58 7.85 13.37
N ASP A 38 10.86 6.55 13.21
CA ASP A 38 11.54 6.02 12.02
C ASP A 38 10.73 6.27 10.74
N ILE A 39 9.40 6.17 10.83
CA ILE A 39 8.48 6.49 9.73
C ILE A 39 8.52 7.98 9.46
N ARG A 40 8.40 8.80 10.50
CA ARG A 40 8.50 10.26 10.37
C ARG A 40 9.79 10.70 9.69
N GLU A 41 10.93 10.13 10.10
CA GLU A 41 12.25 10.46 9.56
C GLU A 41 12.39 10.05 8.09
N LYS A 42 11.96 8.83 7.71
CA LYS A 42 11.98 8.40 6.30
C LYS A 42 11.18 9.31 5.37
N PHE A 43 10.13 9.96 5.89
CA PHE A 43 9.28 10.85 5.11
C PHE A 43 9.64 12.34 5.27
N ALA A 44 10.60 12.70 6.13
CA ALA A 44 10.93 14.10 6.47
C ALA A 44 11.42 14.95 5.30
N GLN A 45 12.04 14.33 4.29
CA GLN A 45 12.55 15.04 3.10
C GLN A 45 11.59 15.02 1.91
N THR A 46 10.38 14.48 2.10
CA THR A 46 9.45 14.30 0.98
C THR A 46 8.39 15.44 1.03
N GLU A 47 8.12 16.06 -0.11
CA GLU A 47 7.20 17.21 -0.24
C GLU A 47 5.73 16.84 0.06
N MET A 48 5.18 17.37 1.16
CA MET A 48 3.86 17.03 1.70
C MET A 48 2.71 17.10 0.68
N THR A 49 2.69 18.08 -0.22
CA THR A 49 1.64 18.26 -1.24
C THR A 49 1.66 17.17 -2.32
N ARG A 50 2.83 16.54 -2.56
CA ARG A 50 2.94 15.35 -3.42
C ARG A 50 2.50 14.06 -2.69
N HIS A 51 2.47 14.04 -1.36
CA HIS A 51 2.23 12.81 -0.58
C HIS A 51 0.79 12.36 -0.58
N GLN A 52 -0.16 13.28 -0.44
CA GLN A 52 -1.58 12.92 -0.46
C GLN A 52 -1.97 12.29 -1.81
N GLN A 53 -1.41 12.81 -2.91
CA GLN A 53 -1.61 12.24 -4.25
C GLN A 53 -0.97 10.85 -4.38
N LEU A 54 0.24 10.67 -3.84
CA LEU A 54 0.94 9.37 -3.86
C LEU A 54 0.24 8.33 -2.98
N ALA A 55 -0.20 8.71 -1.78
CA ALA A 55 -0.93 7.84 -0.85
C ALA A 55 -2.29 7.42 -1.43
N ARG A 56 -3.02 8.37 -2.04
CA ARG A 56 -4.27 8.06 -2.74
C ARG A 56 -4.02 7.12 -3.90
N LYS A 57 -2.97 7.36 -4.69
CA LYS A 57 -2.60 6.51 -5.82
C LYS A 57 -2.19 5.10 -5.36
N SER A 58 -1.37 4.97 -4.32
CA SER A 58 -1.00 3.67 -3.78
C SER A 58 -2.22 2.92 -3.26
N PHE A 59 -3.09 3.58 -2.51
CA PHE A 59 -4.33 2.98 -2.01
C PHE A 59 -5.23 2.50 -3.15
N PHE A 60 -5.40 3.30 -4.20
CA PHE A 60 -6.16 2.92 -5.39
C PHE A 60 -5.59 1.69 -6.09
N HIS A 61 -4.27 1.57 -6.20
CA HIS A 61 -3.64 0.39 -6.76
C HIS A 61 -3.87 -0.87 -5.91
N LEU A 62 -3.87 -0.75 -4.58
CA LEU A 62 -4.20 -1.85 -3.67
C LEU A 62 -5.66 -2.31 -3.85
N LEU A 63 -6.60 -1.36 -3.96
CA LEU A 63 -8.01 -1.68 -4.22
C LEU A 63 -8.22 -2.31 -5.59
N THR A 64 -7.51 -1.82 -6.62
CA THR A 64 -7.55 -2.40 -7.96
C THR A 64 -7.12 -3.86 -7.90
N LEU A 65 -5.97 -4.14 -7.26
CA LEU A 65 -5.48 -5.50 -7.09
C LEU A 65 -6.45 -6.37 -6.29
N TYR A 66 -7.10 -5.83 -5.26
CA TYR A 66 -8.13 -6.57 -4.53
C TYR A 66 -9.28 -6.99 -5.44
N HIS A 67 -9.79 -6.09 -6.28
CA HIS A 67 -10.96 -6.35 -7.13
C HIS A 67 -10.64 -7.20 -8.36
N THR A 68 -9.52 -6.91 -9.05
CA THR A 68 -9.18 -7.53 -10.34
C THR A 68 -8.24 -8.72 -10.21
N LYS A 69 -7.47 -8.80 -9.13
CA LYS A 69 -6.31 -9.70 -8.99
C LYS A 69 -5.24 -9.50 -10.08
N VAL A 70 -5.25 -8.35 -10.76
CA VAL A 70 -4.31 -7.97 -11.81
C VAL A 70 -3.45 -6.81 -11.34
N THR A 71 -2.14 -6.96 -11.46
CA THR A 71 -1.15 -5.91 -11.19
C THR A 71 -0.92 -5.06 -12.43
N SER A 72 -0.47 -3.82 -12.23
CA SER A 72 0.01 -2.96 -13.32
C SER A 72 1.53 -2.88 -13.25
N ASP A 73 2.20 -2.68 -14.39
CA ASP A 73 3.65 -2.45 -14.47
C ASP A 73 4.10 -1.35 -13.50
N TYR A 74 3.24 -0.33 -13.32
CA TYR A 74 3.51 0.74 -12.37
C TYR A 74 3.52 0.23 -10.92
N LEU A 75 2.55 -0.57 -10.50
CA LEU A 75 2.50 -1.13 -9.14
C LEU A 75 3.66 -2.08 -8.88
N GLU A 76 4.01 -2.92 -9.85
CA GLU A 76 5.20 -3.79 -9.78
C GLU A 76 6.49 -3.00 -9.60
N ARG A 77 6.67 -1.96 -10.42
CA ARG A 77 7.83 -1.07 -10.31
C ARG A 77 7.90 -0.41 -8.93
N ILE A 78 6.79 0.13 -8.44
CA ILE A 78 6.72 0.76 -7.11
C ILE A 78 7.06 -0.26 -6.02
N ALA A 79 6.57 -1.50 -6.12
CA ALA A 79 6.86 -2.54 -5.14
C ALA A 79 8.37 -2.89 -5.11
N ILE A 80 9.02 -2.99 -6.27
CA ILE A 80 10.47 -3.23 -6.36
C ILE A 80 11.25 -2.06 -5.74
N GLU A 81 10.80 -0.82 -5.92
CA GLU A 81 11.43 0.36 -5.30
C GLU A 81 11.41 0.33 -3.77
N HIS A 82 10.46 -0.39 -3.16
CA HIS A 82 10.40 -0.54 -1.69
C HIS A 82 11.43 -1.53 -1.15
N GLY A 83 12.10 -2.28 -2.03
CA GLY A 83 13.09 -3.29 -1.65
C GLY A 83 14.39 -2.72 -1.07
N PRO A 84 15.26 -3.60 -0.53
CA PRO A 84 16.49 -3.24 0.18
C PRO A 84 17.50 -2.49 -0.70
N ALA A 85 17.48 -2.70 -2.02
CA ALA A 85 18.38 -2.04 -2.96
C ALA A 85 18.05 -0.55 -3.19
N ARG A 86 16.88 -0.07 -2.74
CA ARG A 86 16.42 1.28 -3.02
C ARG A 86 15.87 1.95 -1.76
N LEU A 87 14.57 1.89 -1.48
CA LEU A 87 14.00 2.58 -0.31
C LEU A 87 14.21 1.84 1.02
N CYS A 88 14.57 0.55 0.97
CA CYS A 88 14.84 -0.31 2.13
C CYS A 88 13.73 -0.17 3.19
N ILE A 89 12.50 -0.45 2.78
CA ILE A 89 11.32 -0.35 3.65
C ILE A 89 11.24 -1.63 4.50
N PRO A 90 11.37 -1.54 5.84
CA PRO A 90 11.28 -2.69 6.72
C PRO A 90 9.86 -3.26 6.78
N GLU A 91 9.74 -4.55 7.09
CA GLU A 91 8.44 -5.24 7.23
C GLU A 91 7.49 -4.52 8.22
N ALA A 92 8.05 -3.98 9.30
CA ALA A 92 7.31 -3.22 10.31
C ALA A 92 6.55 -2.01 9.72
N MET A 93 7.04 -1.41 8.64
CA MET A 93 6.35 -0.28 7.99
C MET A 93 5.09 -0.71 7.24
N PHE A 94 5.03 -1.92 6.67
CA PHE A 94 3.80 -2.43 6.08
C PHE A 94 2.72 -2.69 7.13
N ASN A 95 3.14 -3.19 8.30
CA ASN A 95 2.25 -3.35 9.46
C ASN A 95 1.77 -2.00 9.99
N ALA A 96 2.65 -1.02 10.11
CA ALA A 96 2.28 0.34 10.51
C ALA A 96 1.30 1.00 9.53
N TRP A 97 1.52 0.81 8.22
CA TRP A 97 0.62 1.31 7.18
C TRP A 97 -0.79 0.71 7.34
N ARG A 98 -0.88 -0.61 7.57
CA ARG A 98 -2.15 -1.30 7.82
C ARG A 98 -2.86 -0.72 9.04
N SER A 99 -2.14 -0.59 10.16
CA SER A 99 -2.68 -0.04 11.39
C SER A 99 -3.17 1.40 11.22
N ALA A 100 -2.45 2.22 10.45
CA ALA A 100 -2.83 3.60 10.17
C ALA A 100 -4.14 3.69 9.37
N ILE A 101 -4.35 2.83 8.36
CA ILE A 101 -5.63 2.75 7.65
C ILE A 101 -6.77 2.38 8.59
N LEU A 102 -6.59 1.32 9.39
CA LEU A 102 -7.65 0.86 10.31
C LEU A 102 -7.98 1.90 11.40
N ALA A 103 -6.97 2.58 11.93
CA ALA A 103 -7.15 3.71 12.85
C ALA A 103 -7.95 4.84 12.20
N THR A 104 -7.63 5.18 10.95
CA THR A 104 -8.32 6.23 10.20
C THR A 104 -9.79 5.90 9.95
N VAL A 105 -10.08 4.64 9.62
CA VAL A 105 -11.46 4.17 9.45
C VAL A 105 -12.22 4.24 10.77
N ARG A 106 -11.60 3.81 11.88
CA ARG A 106 -12.18 3.88 13.21
C ARG A 106 -12.55 5.31 13.61
N GLU A 107 -11.70 6.27 13.27
CA GLU A 107 -11.93 7.69 13.56
C GLU A 107 -13.02 8.29 12.67
N LEU A 108 -12.96 8.06 11.35
CA LEU A 108 -13.83 8.74 10.39
C LEU A 108 -15.19 8.05 10.23
N ASP A 109 -15.29 6.76 10.52
CA ASP A 109 -16.56 5.99 10.49
C ASP A 109 -17.09 5.71 11.91
N ALA A 110 -16.68 6.49 12.92
CA ALA A 110 -16.90 6.19 14.34
C ALA A 110 -18.36 5.87 14.73
N HIS A 111 -19.34 6.44 14.01
CA HIS A 111 -20.76 6.19 14.27
C HIS A 111 -21.27 4.82 13.77
N HIS A 112 -20.63 4.24 12.75
CA HIS A 112 -21.02 2.95 12.16
C HIS A 112 -19.94 1.88 12.31
N TYR A 113 -18.79 2.25 12.87
CA TYR A 113 -17.67 1.36 13.03
C TYR A 113 -17.97 0.27 14.06
N ASP A 114 -17.77 -0.98 13.62
CA ASP A 114 -17.84 -2.16 14.45
C ASP A 114 -16.74 -3.16 14.03
N ALA A 115 -16.68 -4.32 14.68
CA ALA A 115 -15.71 -5.36 14.34
C ALA A 115 -15.83 -5.85 12.88
N LYS A 116 -17.04 -5.81 12.27
CA LYS A 116 -17.23 -6.24 10.89
C LYS A 116 -16.69 -5.21 9.91
N VAL A 117 -16.83 -3.92 10.20
CA VAL A 117 -16.20 -2.84 9.42
C VAL A 117 -14.68 -2.99 9.45
N GLU A 118 -14.08 -3.21 10.62
CA GLU A 118 -12.64 -3.43 10.72
C GLU A 118 -12.19 -4.67 9.91
N ILE A 119 -12.89 -5.79 10.05
CA ILE A 119 -12.61 -7.03 9.30
C ILE A 119 -12.74 -6.79 7.80
N ALA A 120 -13.79 -6.10 7.35
CA ALA A 120 -14.02 -5.79 5.93
C ALA A 120 -12.83 -5.02 5.34
N TRP A 121 -12.42 -3.93 5.99
CA TRP A 121 -11.26 -3.15 5.58
C TRP A 121 -9.96 -3.96 5.58
N ALA A 122 -9.72 -4.72 6.64
CA ALA A 122 -8.55 -5.59 6.77
C ALA A 122 -8.47 -6.63 5.65
N MET A 123 -9.60 -7.24 5.27
CA MET A 123 -9.69 -8.19 4.17
C MET A 123 -9.42 -7.52 2.82
N THR A 124 -9.95 -6.31 2.62
CA THR A 124 -9.81 -5.59 1.35
C THR A 124 -8.38 -5.18 1.06
N ILE A 125 -7.64 -4.64 2.04
CA ILE A 125 -6.27 -4.15 1.82
C ILE A 125 -5.21 -5.26 1.85
N ALA A 126 -5.52 -6.42 2.45
CA ALA A 126 -4.54 -7.48 2.68
C ALA A 126 -3.83 -7.99 1.41
N PRO A 127 -4.52 -8.29 0.28
CA PRO A 127 -3.84 -8.81 -0.90
C PRO A 127 -2.84 -7.83 -1.50
N GLY A 128 -3.20 -6.54 -1.52
CA GLY A 128 -2.31 -5.51 -2.03
C GLY A 128 -1.07 -5.30 -1.15
N LEU A 129 -1.26 -5.28 0.16
CA LEU A 129 -0.14 -5.16 1.10
C LEU A 129 0.79 -6.35 1.03
N GLU A 130 0.24 -7.56 0.93
CA GLU A 130 1.05 -8.77 0.81
C GLU A 130 1.85 -8.78 -0.50
N PHE A 131 1.22 -8.36 -1.60
CA PHE A 131 1.93 -8.20 -2.88
C PHE A 131 3.11 -7.22 -2.76
N MET A 132 2.88 -6.04 -2.19
CA MET A 132 3.92 -5.02 -2.00
C MET A 132 5.08 -5.55 -1.15
N ARG A 133 4.77 -6.24 -0.05
CA ARG A 133 5.76 -6.82 0.87
C ARG A 133 6.61 -7.91 0.19
N GLN A 134 5.96 -8.82 -0.53
CA GLN A 134 6.62 -9.93 -1.22
C GLN A 134 7.51 -9.42 -2.36
N MET A 135 7.02 -8.48 -3.17
CA MET A 135 7.79 -7.91 -4.28
C MET A 135 8.95 -7.02 -3.81
N ALA A 136 8.78 -6.28 -2.70
CA ALA A 136 9.89 -5.55 -2.09
C ALA A 136 11.00 -6.50 -1.60
N THR A 137 10.63 -7.64 -1.02
CA THR A 137 11.56 -8.62 -0.47
C THR A 137 12.25 -9.45 -1.57
N HIS A 138 11.50 -9.87 -2.59
CA HIS A 138 11.94 -10.87 -3.56
C HIS A 138 12.05 -10.37 -5.01
N GLY A 139 11.35 -9.29 -5.37
CA GLY A 139 11.33 -8.76 -6.75
C GLY A 139 12.67 -8.21 -7.23
N ALA A 140 13.52 -7.73 -6.30
CA ALA A 140 14.89 -7.32 -6.62
C ALA A 140 15.75 -8.49 -7.14
N ALA A 141 15.54 -9.72 -6.66
CA ALA A 141 16.28 -10.90 -7.12
C ALA A 141 15.83 -11.36 -8.52
N ALA A 142 14.53 -11.24 -8.83
CA ALA A 142 13.98 -11.62 -10.13
C ALA A 142 14.34 -10.62 -11.25
N GLY A 143 14.35 -9.31 -10.96
CA GLY A 143 14.78 -8.28 -11.92
C GLY A 143 16.27 -8.38 -12.29
N VAL A 144 17.11 -8.78 -11.33
CA VAL A 144 18.54 -9.05 -11.59
C VAL A 144 18.73 -10.34 -12.38
N ALA A 145 17.98 -11.41 -12.09
CA ALA A 145 18.04 -12.66 -12.85
C ALA A 145 17.58 -12.47 -14.31
N ALA A 146 16.48 -11.75 -14.55
CA ALA A 146 16.01 -11.43 -15.90
C ALA A 146 16.96 -10.50 -16.68
N GLY A 147 17.62 -9.56 -15.99
CA GLY A 147 18.64 -8.70 -16.59
C GLY A 147 19.95 -9.41 -16.94
N LEU A 148 20.31 -10.47 -16.20
CA LEU A 148 21.48 -11.31 -16.50
C LEU A 148 21.21 -12.25 -17.67
N ASP A 149 19.98 -12.77 -17.83
CA ASP A 149 19.59 -13.64 -18.94
C ASP A 149 19.49 -12.89 -20.28
N ALA A 150 19.15 -11.60 -20.25
CA ALA A 150 19.13 -10.73 -21.43
C ALA A 150 20.54 -10.32 -21.93
N SER A 151 21.61 -10.60 -21.16
CA SER A 151 22.97 -10.14 -21.48
C SER A 151 23.75 -11.05 -22.45
N GLY A 152 23.13 -12.15 -22.93
CA GLY A 152 23.47 -12.79 -24.21
C GLY A 152 24.96 -12.98 -24.55
N ARG A 153 25.83 -13.22 -23.56
CA ARG A 153 27.27 -13.39 -23.82
C ARG A 153 27.62 -14.87 -23.83
N ALA A 154 27.64 -15.44 -25.03
CA ALA A 154 28.17 -16.78 -25.26
C ALA A 154 29.68 -16.81 -24.92
N PRO A 155 30.20 -17.92 -24.36
CA PRO A 155 31.62 -18.10 -24.16
C PRO A 155 32.28 -18.34 -25.52
N GLY A 156 33.07 -17.38 -25.99
CA GLY A 156 34.01 -17.60 -27.07
C GLY A 156 34.97 -18.72 -26.67
N ARG A 157 34.99 -19.80 -27.47
CA ARG A 157 36.08 -20.78 -27.42
C ARG A 157 37.05 -20.52 -28.58
N PRO A 158 38.35 -20.76 -28.34
CA PRO A 158 39.43 -20.51 -29.30
C PRO A 158 39.36 -21.45 -30.52
#